data_AF-A0A6L3X603-F1
#
_entry.id   AF-A0A6L3X603-F1
#
_cell.length_a   1.000
_cell.length_b   1.000
_cell.length_c   1.000
_cell.angle_alpha   90.00
_cell.angle_beta   90.00
_cell.angle_gamma   90.00
#
_symmetry.space_group_name_H-M   'P 1'
#
loop_
_entity.id
_entity.type
_entity.pdbx_description
1 polymer ?
#
loop_
_entity_poly.entity_id
_entity_poly.type
_entity_poly.pdbx_seq_one_letter_code
_entity_poly.pdbx_strand_id
1 'polypeptide(L)'
;LGNSEALEVKKSITKPEDLIGKRIAVPFISTTHYSLLAALKHWGIKPGQVQIINLQPPAIIAAWQRGDIDGAYVWAPAVNELEKEGTVLTDSEKVGQWGAPTLDVWVVRKDFAENHPE
;
A
#
# COMPACT_ATOMS: atom_id res chain seq x y z
N LEU A 1 -12.31 -0.19 -2.45
CA LEU A 1 -10.86 -0.50 -2.51
C LEU A 1 -10.62 -1.97 -2.20
N GLY A 2 -10.89 -2.49 -1.00
CA GLY A 2 -10.92 -3.94 -0.76
C GLY A 2 -9.63 -4.67 -1.21
N ASN A 3 -9.76 -5.77 -1.93
CA ASN A 3 -8.62 -6.54 -2.47
C ASN A 3 -7.93 -5.94 -3.71
N SER A 4 -8.33 -4.75 -4.19
CA SER A 4 -7.64 -4.07 -5.31
C SER A 4 -6.33 -3.36 -4.89
N GLU A 5 -6.10 -3.25 -3.59
CA GLU A 5 -4.85 -2.77 -3.01
C GLU A 5 -4.32 -3.81 -2.01
N ALA A 6 -3.04 -4.17 -2.13
CA ALA A 6 -2.44 -5.18 -1.27
C ALA A 6 -1.01 -4.82 -0.88
N LEU A 7 -0.59 -5.35 0.28
CA LEU A 7 0.79 -5.42 0.72
C LEU A 7 1.43 -6.68 0.15
N GLU A 8 2.06 -6.52 -1.00
CA GLU A 8 2.90 -7.55 -1.61
C GLU A 8 4.28 -7.57 -0.97
N VAL A 9 4.76 -8.76 -0.60
CA VAL A 9 6.08 -8.94 0.02
C VAL A 9 6.84 -10.09 -0.65
N LYS A 10 8.16 -10.08 -0.54
CA LYS A 10 8.99 -11.24 -0.94
C LYS A 10 8.52 -12.48 -0.18
N LYS A 11 8.51 -13.64 -0.84
CA LYS A 11 8.05 -14.93 -0.27
C LYS A 11 8.78 -15.38 1.01
N SER A 12 9.94 -14.80 1.31
CA SER A 12 10.66 -15.02 2.58
C SER A 12 10.03 -14.31 3.78
N ILE A 13 9.13 -13.36 3.55
CA ILE A 13 8.35 -12.64 4.58
C ILE A 13 7.01 -13.39 4.70
N THR A 14 6.80 -14.05 5.83
CA THR A 14 5.68 -14.98 6.02
C THR A 14 4.71 -14.54 7.11
N LYS A 15 5.13 -13.60 7.96
CA LYS A 15 4.35 -13.04 9.07
C LYS A 15 4.69 -11.55 9.26
N PRO A 16 3.81 -10.78 9.92
CA PRO A 16 4.03 -9.34 10.11
C PRO A 16 5.37 -8.95 10.71
N GLU A 17 5.87 -9.72 11.68
CA GLU A 17 7.10 -9.40 12.40
C GLU A 17 8.35 -9.45 11.49
N ASP A 18 8.28 -10.19 10.38
CA ASP A 18 9.36 -10.29 9.39
C ASP A 18 9.58 -8.96 8.65
N LEU A 19 8.63 -8.02 8.71
CA LEU A 19 8.75 -6.67 8.15
C LEU A 19 9.76 -5.80 8.90
N ILE A 20 10.13 -6.14 10.14
CA ILE A 20 11.09 -5.37 10.92
C ILE A 20 12.44 -5.35 10.19
N GLY A 21 12.96 -4.14 9.96
CA GLY A 21 14.17 -3.85 9.21
C GLY A 21 14.04 -3.93 7.69
N LYS A 22 12.87 -4.30 7.15
CA LYS A 22 12.65 -4.46 5.71
C LYS A 22 12.30 -3.14 5.03
N ARG A 23 12.56 -3.08 3.73
CA ARG A 23 12.27 -1.93 2.88
C ARG A 23 10.91 -2.08 2.21
N ILE A 24 9.92 -1.32 2.67
CA ILE A 24 8.55 -1.38 2.17
C ILE A 24 8.21 -0.10 1.44
N ALA A 25 7.91 -0.21 0.15
CA ALA A 25 7.60 0.94 -0.69
C ALA A 25 6.11 1.27 -0.71
N VAL A 26 5.79 2.56 -0.61
CA VAL A 26 4.43 3.08 -0.77
C VAL A 26 4.49 4.46 -1.42
N PRO A 27 3.50 4.84 -2.26
CA PRO A 27 3.31 6.24 -2.60
C PRO A 27 2.87 6.99 -1.35
N PHE A 28 3.62 7.99 -0.90
CA PHE A 28 3.24 8.71 0.33
C PHE A 28 1.89 9.40 0.16
N ILE A 29 1.22 9.59 1.30
CA ILE A 29 -0.13 10.16 1.44
C ILE A 29 -1.26 9.46 0.65
N SER A 30 -0.98 8.32 0.00
CA SER A 30 -2.01 7.49 -0.62
C SER A 30 -2.83 6.71 0.41
N THR A 31 -3.93 6.12 -0.07
CA THR A 31 -4.68 5.07 0.61
C THR A 31 -3.79 3.92 1.07
N THR A 32 -2.85 3.46 0.23
CA THR A 32 -1.94 2.36 0.58
C THR A 32 -0.89 2.73 1.63
N HIS A 33 -0.44 3.99 1.66
CA HIS A 33 0.40 4.48 2.76
C HIS A 33 -0.39 4.49 4.08
N TYR A 34 -1.63 4.99 4.06
CA TYR A 34 -2.52 4.94 5.22
C TYR A 34 -2.76 3.50 5.69
N SER A 35 -3.12 2.59 4.77
CA SER A 35 -3.39 1.18 5.08
C SER A 35 -2.15 0.46 5.63
N LEU A 36 -0.95 0.74 5.11
CA LEU A 36 0.30 0.20 5.66
C LEU A 36 0.48 0.64 7.12
N LEU A 37 0.34 1.93 7.43
CA LEU A 37 0.49 2.44 8.80
C LEU A 37 -0.57 1.84 9.75
N ALA A 38 -1.81 1.67 9.27
CA ALA A 38 -2.88 1.02 10.02
C ALA A 38 -2.59 -0.47 10.28
N ALA A 39 -2.10 -1.20 9.28
CA ALA A 39 -1.70 -2.60 9.41
C ALA A 39 -0.55 -2.77 10.40
N LEU A 40 0.51 -1.94 10.31
CA LEU A 40 1.62 -1.94 11.26
C LEU A 40 1.14 -1.68 12.70
N LYS A 41 0.24 -0.70 12.89
CA LYS A 41 -0.37 -0.43 14.19
C LYS A 41 -1.17 -1.63 14.71
N HIS A 42 -1.97 -2.27 13.86
CA HIS A 42 -2.74 -3.47 14.22
C HIS A 42 -1.83 -4.61 14.68
N TRP A 43 -0.69 -4.79 14.01
CA TRP A 43 0.32 -5.80 14.37
C TRP A 43 1.27 -5.38 15.50
N GLY A 44 1.11 -4.19 16.09
CA GLY A 44 1.98 -3.70 17.16
C GLY A 44 3.40 -3.35 16.71
N ILE A 45 3.63 -3.18 15.40
CA ILE A 45 4.92 -2.81 14.82
C ILE A 45 4.98 -1.28 14.70
N LYS A 46 6.01 -0.66 15.30
CA LYS A 46 6.19 0.79 15.17
C LYS A 46 6.67 1.10 13.74
N PRO A 47 6.16 2.17 13.09
CA PRO A 47 6.61 2.54 11.75
C PRO A 47 8.12 2.69 11.61
N GLY A 48 8.82 3.20 12.64
CA GLY A 48 10.28 3.33 12.64
C GLY A 48 11.07 2.01 12.69
N GLN A 49 10.39 0.87 12.90
CA GLN A 49 11.00 -0.45 12.81
C GLN A 49 11.02 -0.99 11.37
N VAL A 50 10.33 -0.32 10.43
CA VAL A 50 10.26 -0.68 9.01
C VAL A 50 10.85 0.48 8.21
N GLN A 51 11.63 0.18 7.17
CA GLN A 51 12.14 1.21 6.27
C GLN A 51 11.07 1.54 5.23
N ILE A 52 10.13 2.42 5.60
CA ILE A 52 9.07 2.88 4.69
C ILE A 52 9.65 3.90 3.72
N ILE A 53 9.60 3.61 2.43
CA ILE A 53 10.18 4.43 1.37
C ILE A 53 9.11 4.98 0.44
N ASN A 54 9.25 6.26 0.09
CA ASN A 54 8.33 6.95 -0.81
C ASN A 54 8.71 6.65 -2.27
N LEU A 55 7.89 5.89 -2.98
CA LEU A 55 8.05 5.62 -4.40
C LEU A 55 6.70 5.66 -5.11
N GLN A 56 6.68 6.18 -6.34
CA GLN A 56 5.51 6.11 -7.21
C GLN A 56 5.41 4.71 -7.87
N PRO A 57 4.21 4.25 -8.29
CA PRO A 57 4.01 2.87 -8.76
C PRO A 57 4.99 2.38 -9.85
N PRO A 58 5.36 3.16 -10.88
CA PRO A 58 6.36 2.72 -11.86
C PRO A 58 7.75 2.47 -11.24
N ALA A 59 8.14 3.30 -10.26
CA ALA A 59 9.39 3.15 -9.55
C ALA A 59 9.36 1.97 -8.56
N ILE A 60 8.19 1.67 -7.98
CA ILE A 60 7.98 0.46 -7.15
C ILE A 60 8.27 -0.79 -7.97
N ILE A 61 7.67 -0.91 -9.17
CA ILE A 61 7.91 -2.06 -10.07
C ILE A 61 9.39 -2.20 -10.37
N ALA A 62 10.07 -1.12 -10.75
CA ALA A 62 11.49 -1.15 -11.06
C ALA A 62 12.36 -1.52 -9.85
N ALA A 63 12.04 -1.02 -8.66
CA ALA A 63 12.78 -1.31 -7.44
C ALA A 63 12.54 -2.77 -6.96
N TRP A 64 11.33 -3.30 -7.16
CA TRP A 64 11.00 -4.70 -6.93
C TRP A 64 11.84 -5.63 -7.82
N GLN A 65 11.86 -5.38 -9.12
CA GLN A 65 12.61 -6.18 -10.09
C GLN A 65 14.13 -6.18 -9.83
N ARG A 66 14.68 -5.08 -9.31
CA ARG A 66 16.09 -5.00 -8.89
C ARG A 66 16.36 -5.62 -7.52
N GLY A 67 15.33 -5.95 -6.75
CA GLY A 67 15.45 -6.46 -5.39
C GLY A 67 15.78 -5.38 -4.34
N ASP A 68 15.69 -4.10 -4.69
CA ASP A 68 15.99 -2.95 -3.82
C ASP A 68 15.00 -2.80 -2.65
N ILE A 69 13.82 -3.40 -2.79
CA ILE A 69 12.72 -3.39 -1.81
C ILE A 69 12.31 -4.81 -1.49
N ASP A 70 11.74 -5.00 -0.30
CA ASP A 70 11.28 -6.30 0.18
C ASP A 70 9.77 -6.47 0.09
N GLY A 71 9.06 -5.37 -0.15
CA GLY A 71 7.62 -5.36 -0.35
C GLY A 71 7.12 -3.98 -0.75
N ALA A 72 5.86 -3.91 -1.14
CA ALA A 72 5.16 -2.66 -1.39
C ALA A 72 3.67 -2.79 -1.10
N TYR A 73 3.06 -1.72 -0.59
CA TYR A 73 1.61 -1.60 -0.53
C TYR A 73 1.13 -0.73 -1.70
N VAL A 74 0.46 -1.34 -2.68
CA VAL A 74 0.15 -0.69 -3.95
C VAL A 74 -1.12 -1.25 -4.59
N TRP A 75 -1.63 -0.56 -5.61
CA TRP A 75 -2.78 -0.94 -6.43
C TRP A 75 -2.37 -1.32 -7.86
N ALA A 76 -3.33 -1.74 -8.68
CA ALA A 76 -3.10 -2.07 -10.08
C ALA A 76 -2.62 -0.86 -10.90
N PRO A 77 -1.70 -1.03 -11.86
CA PRO A 77 -1.17 -2.32 -12.34
C PRO A 77 0.01 -2.86 -11.53
N ALA A 78 0.60 -2.08 -10.61
CA ALA A 78 1.82 -2.47 -9.93
C ALA A 78 1.63 -3.69 -9.02
N VAL A 79 0.49 -3.80 -8.33
CA VAL A 79 0.19 -4.97 -7.47
C VAL A 79 0.24 -6.27 -8.27
N ASN A 80 -0.36 -6.28 -9.47
CA ASN A 80 -0.36 -7.43 -10.37
C ASN A 80 1.05 -7.83 -10.84
N GLU A 81 1.98 -6.86 -10.96
CA GLU A 81 3.37 -7.16 -11.32
C GLU A 81 4.14 -7.78 -10.15
N LEU A 82 3.90 -7.30 -8.93
CA LEU A 82 4.56 -7.81 -7.73
C LEU A 82 4.04 -9.22 -7.37
N GLU A 83 2.72 -9.46 -7.48
CA GLU A 83 2.07 -10.75 -7.20
C GLU A 83 2.66 -11.93 -7.99
N LYS A 84 3.24 -11.69 -9.17
CA LYS A 84 3.88 -12.75 -9.99
C LYS A 84 4.99 -13.47 -9.23
N GLU A 85 5.73 -12.74 -8.38
CA GLU A 85 6.89 -13.25 -7.65
C GLU A 85 6.76 -13.11 -6.13
N GLY A 86 5.79 -12.31 -5.66
CA GLY A 86 5.52 -12.01 -4.28
C GLY A 86 4.47 -12.91 -3.63
N THR A 87 3.98 -12.45 -2.49
CA THR A 87 2.83 -12.99 -1.78
C THR A 87 2.13 -11.86 -1.02
N VAL A 88 0.80 -11.89 -1.01
CA VAL A 88 -0.03 -10.97 -0.24
C VAL A 88 0.15 -11.24 1.26
N LEU A 89 0.68 -10.28 2.01
CA LEU A 89 0.70 -10.36 3.47
C LEU A 89 -0.62 -9.86 4.09
N THR A 90 -1.22 -8.84 3.49
CA THR A 90 -2.58 -8.34 3.80
C THR A 90 -3.08 -7.45 2.66
N ASP A 91 -4.38 -7.18 2.64
CA ASP A 91 -5.02 -6.26 1.70
C ASP A 91 -5.88 -5.18 2.39
N SER A 92 -6.37 -4.21 1.60
CA SER A 92 -7.18 -3.10 2.13
C SER A 92 -8.57 -3.53 2.60
N GLU A 93 -9.06 -4.72 2.20
CA GLU A 93 -10.29 -5.28 2.76
C GLU A 93 -10.09 -5.65 4.22
N LYS A 94 -9.02 -6.39 4.51
CA LYS A 94 -8.68 -6.83 5.86
C LYS A 94 -8.32 -5.67 6.78
N VAL A 95 -7.57 -4.69 6.26
CA VAL A 95 -7.28 -3.44 6.99
C VAL A 95 -8.57 -2.66 7.28
N GLY A 96 -9.53 -2.66 6.36
CA GLY A 96 -10.87 -2.13 6.59
C GLY A 96 -11.60 -2.82 7.75
N GLN A 97 -11.55 -4.16 7.80
CA GLN A 97 -12.11 -4.95 8.90
C GLN A 97 -11.44 -4.68 10.26
N TRP A 98 -10.17 -4.25 10.26
CA TRP A 98 -9.46 -3.79 11.47
C TRP A 98 -9.82 -2.37 11.92
N GLY A 99 -10.75 -1.70 11.21
CA GLY A 99 -11.25 -0.38 11.56
C GLY A 99 -10.60 0.78 10.80
N ALA A 100 -9.87 0.50 9.72
CA ALA A 100 -9.21 1.53 8.89
C ALA A 100 -9.59 1.43 7.40
N PRO A 101 -10.88 1.58 7.03
CA PRO A 101 -11.31 1.48 5.63
C PRO A 101 -10.80 2.66 4.78
N THR A 102 -10.54 2.39 3.50
CA THR A 102 -10.20 3.39 2.49
C THR A 102 -11.26 3.43 1.37
N LEU A 103 -11.45 4.61 0.78
CA LEU A 103 -12.40 4.85 -0.31
C LEU A 103 -11.73 5.66 -1.42
N ASP A 104 -12.09 5.34 -2.67
CA ASP A 104 -11.87 6.23 -3.81
C ASP A 104 -13.13 7.08 -4.00
N VAL A 105 -12.94 8.39 -4.17
CA VAL A 105 -14.04 9.33 -4.34
C VAL A 105 -13.75 10.30 -5.48
N TRP A 106 -14.81 10.72 -6.15
CA TRP A 106 -14.76 11.83 -7.07
C TRP A 106 -15.04 13.11 -6.31
N VAL A 107 -14.16 14.10 -6.46
CA VAL A 107 -14.35 15.44 -5.91
C VAL A 107 -14.38 16.45 -7.04
N VAL A 108 -15.29 17.40 -6.93
CA VAL A 108 -15.39 18.54 -7.83
C VAL A 108 -15.13 19.81 -7.03
N ARG A 109 -14.45 20.78 -7.64
CA ARG A 109 -14.29 22.08 -7.00
C ARG A 109 -15.64 22.76 -6.89
N LYS A 110 -15.87 23.43 -5.77
CA LYS A 110 -17.14 24.11 -5.48
C LYS A 110 -17.50 25.12 -6.57
N ASP A 111 -16.55 25.96 -6.98
CA ASP A 111 -16.77 26.97 -8.02
C ASP A 111 -17.09 26.38 -9.40
N PHE A 112 -16.48 25.25 -9.74
CA PHE A 112 -16.81 24.54 -10.97
C PHE A 112 -18.24 24.01 -10.94
N ALA A 113 -18.63 23.32 -9.86
CA ALA A 113 -19.98 22.76 -9.72
C ALA A 113 -21.09 23.84 -9.66
N GLU A 114 -20.78 25.03 -9.13
CA GLU A 114 -21.71 26.17 -9.10
C GLU A 114 -21.92 26.78 -10.50
N ASN A 115 -20.87 26.82 -11.34
CA ASN A 115 -20.94 27.41 -12.68
C ASN A 115 -21.32 26.40 -13.79
N HIS A 116 -21.12 25.11 -13.53
CA HIS A 116 -21.39 23.99 -14.45
C HIS A 116 -22.11 22.86 -13.69
N PRO A 117 -23.39 23.05 -13.32
CA PRO A 117 -24.15 22.06 -12.55
C PRO A 117 -24.62 20.83 -13.36
N GLU A 118 -24.62 20.89 -14.70
CA GLU A 118 -24.93 19.80 -15.62
C GLU A 118 -23.79 18.77 -15.80
#